data_AF-A0A1H1ST36-F1
#
_entry.id   AF-A0A1H1ST36-F1
#
_cell.length_a   1.000
_cell.length_b   1.000
_cell.length_c   1.000
_cell.angle_alpha   90.00
_cell.angle_beta   90.00
_cell.angle_gamma   90.00
#
_symmetry.space_group_name_H-M   'P 1'
#
loop_
_entity.id
_entity.type
_entity.pdbx_description
1 polymer ?
#
loop_
_entity_poly.entity_id
_entity_poly.type
_entity_poly.pdbx_seq_one_letter_code
_entity_poly.pdbx_strand_id
1 'polypeptide(L)'
;MKMKFPYSIVKRPAYPVFILLLCLLTTTFQSCKKKRSDMANILFKRTQNIVFKQLDPDDFAVVFKHVLDSDKANLTNPVRIKTYYVNNDYDPALFLAYFQNGDFKTMLDYFDKADEHGLDSNMFQPQQIRALASKFYSKNGIKTLDEAYHDMAQLELLTANSLINYTNYLKFGLINPKRIYSRYFMATKRPDSTSIKQVLQARNLKIYLDTIQPNDPQYKILQKAYLSGTVIPGLSKDESQRLLLISMERLRWQNKPTEVKYVLVNIPDFKLDVMDSGKSVLNMKVCVGQGRNMDNAKTLIHFDDTDRYDKPNPHETPMLNSVIHSVQVNPVWNIPESIANKEIMVEAAKDPYYLANKNIDVYKNGDKIPDPETIDWSTANKSDFEFKQKPGADNSLGKIKFLFNNHSNVYLHDTPAKSAFYKAMRAVSHGCVRLGNPEGLALALFGQSDEYNTIDEDMKSDNPAPTDIDLPNKTAVYITYTTCWADSTGVIQYRPDVYGLDIVLYAHMAKILDNVKPNVPTLAAR
;
A
#
# COMPACT_ATOMS: atom_id res chain seq x y z
N MET A 1 -55.80 -44.94 -0.68
CA MET A 1 -56.56 -46.10 -1.19
C MET A 1 -56.95 -45.82 -2.64
N LYS A 2 -56.54 -46.68 -3.59
CA LYS A 2 -56.81 -46.70 -5.06
C LYS A 2 -56.25 -45.52 -5.89
N MET A 3 -55.80 -45.65 -7.14
CA MET A 3 -55.24 -46.72 -7.98
C MET A 3 -54.80 -46.02 -9.30
N LYS A 4 -53.58 -46.31 -9.80
CA LYS A 4 -53.23 -46.66 -11.22
C LYS A 4 -53.59 -45.65 -12.35
N PHE A 5 -52.77 -45.37 -13.38
CA PHE A 5 -52.02 -46.25 -14.31
C PHE A 5 -51.22 -45.36 -15.34
N PRO A 6 -50.52 -45.88 -16.38
CA PRO A 6 -49.05 -45.81 -16.53
C PRO A 6 -48.56 -44.95 -17.72
N TYR A 7 -47.23 -44.79 -17.85
CA TYR A 7 -46.57 -44.50 -19.13
C TYR A 7 -45.33 -45.38 -19.37
N SER A 8 -45.08 -45.57 -20.66
CA SER A 8 -44.46 -46.70 -21.36
C SER A 8 -42.93 -46.70 -21.44
N ILE A 9 -42.40 -47.92 -21.49
CA ILE A 9 -41.00 -48.31 -21.72
C ILE A 9 -40.68 -48.26 -23.22
N VAL A 10 -39.56 -47.60 -23.59
CA VAL A 10 -38.96 -47.69 -24.94
C VAL A 10 -37.69 -48.55 -24.88
N LYS A 11 -37.60 -49.44 -25.87
CA LYS A 11 -36.67 -50.56 -26.05
C LYS A 11 -35.22 -50.15 -26.27
N ARG A 12 -34.29 -50.93 -25.72
CA ARG A 12 -32.90 -51.09 -26.21
C ARG A 12 -32.80 -52.35 -27.09
N PRO A 13 -31.92 -52.36 -28.11
CA PRO A 13 -31.30 -53.60 -28.58
C PRO A 13 -29.83 -53.68 -28.17
N ALA A 14 -29.41 -54.92 -27.89
CA ALA A 14 -28.06 -55.37 -27.58
C ALA A 14 -27.17 -55.43 -28.83
N TYR A 15 -25.85 -55.47 -28.66
CA TYR A 15 -24.85 -56.27 -29.42
C TYR A 15 -23.43 -56.12 -28.79
N PRO A 16 -22.46 -57.00 -29.06
CA PRO A 16 -21.78 -57.79 -28.04
C PRO A 16 -20.29 -57.44 -27.79
N VAL A 17 -19.75 -58.10 -26.76
CA VAL A 17 -18.36 -58.18 -26.31
C VAL A 17 -17.39 -58.50 -27.46
N PHE A 18 -16.33 -57.69 -27.62
CA PHE A 18 -15.08 -58.09 -28.30
C PHE A 18 -13.84 -57.44 -27.65
N ILE A 19 -13.09 -58.32 -26.97
CA ILE A 19 -11.62 -58.46 -26.91
C ILE A 19 -10.76 -57.21 -26.71
N LEU A 20 -10.16 -57.16 -25.51
CA LEU A 20 -9.05 -56.32 -25.06
C LEU A 20 -7.80 -56.56 -25.94
N LEU A 21 -7.35 -55.56 -26.70
CA LEU A 21 -6.01 -55.53 -27.27
C LEU A 21 -5.17 -54.52 -26.50
N LEU A 22 -4.26 -55.04 -25.67
CA LEU A 22 -3.29 -54.26 -24.92
C LEU A 22 -2.17 -53.81 -25.87
N CYS A 23 -2.33 -52.65 -26.51
CA CYS A 23 -1.19 -51.97 -27.14
C CYS A 23 -0.32 -51.36 -26.05
N LEU A 24 0.75 -52.08 -25.66
CA LEU A 24 1.90 -51.52 -24.97
C LEU A 24 2.59 -50.51 -25.91
N LEU A 25 2.07 -49.28 -25.93
CA LEU A 25 2.89 -48.13 -26.27
C LEU A 25 3.83 -47.91 -25.09
N THR A 26 5.06 -48.41 -25.22
CA THR A 26 6.19 -47.91 -24.44
C THR A 26 6.39 -46.45 -24.82
N THR A 27 5.66 -45.56 -24.14
CA THR A 27 6.03 -44.15 -24.07
C THR A 27 7.35 -44.11 -23.32
N THR A 28 8.46 -44.17 -24.06
CA THR A 28 9.73 -43.70 -23.53
C THR A 28 9.50 -42.24 -23.17
N PHE A 29 9.35 -41.97 -21.88
CA PHE A 29 9.60 -40.64 -21.34
C PHE A 29 11.07 -40.35 -21.64
N GLN A 30 11.38 -39.88 -22.85
CA GLN A 30 12.53 -39.01 -23.04
C GLN A 30 12.22 -37.79 -22.17
N SER A 31 12.64 -37.87 -20.91
CA SER A 31 12.96 -36.71 -20.11
C SER A 31 13.83 -35.85 -21.01
N CYS A 32 13.26 -34.77 -21.55
CA CYS A 32 14.03 -33.71 -22.19
C CYS A 32 14.93 -33.16 -21.08
N LYS A 33 16.08 -33.79 -20.85
CA LYS A 33 17.12 -33.27 -19.97
C LYS A 33 17.49 -31.92 -20.56
N LYS A 34 17.11 -30.86 -19.85
CA LYS A 34 17.49 -29.49 -20.17
C LYS A 34 19.01 -29.49 -20.36
N LYS A 35 19.49 -28.95 -21.48
CA LYS A 35 20.93 -28.93 -21.78
C LYS A 35 21.62 -28.11 -20.68
N ARG A 36 22.56 -28.72 -19.95
CA ARG A 36 23.36 -28.06 -18.91
C ARG A 36 24.16 -26.90 -19.51
N SER A 37 24.52 -25.95 -18.68
CA SER A 37 25.30 -24.77 -19.08
C SER A 37 26.66 -25.14 -19.69
N ASP A 38 27.10 -24.39 -20.71
CA ASP A 38 28.40 -24.57 -21.36
C ASP A 38 29.47 -23.67 -20.72
N MET A 39 29.50 -23.64 -19.38
CA MET A 39 30.27 -22.66 -18.59
C MET A 39 31.78 -22.71 -18.89
N ALA A 40 32.33 -23.92 -19.06
CA ALA A 40 33.74 -24.14 -19.36
C ALA A 40 34.14 -23.44 -20.66
N ASN A 41 33.40 -23.69 -21.75
CA ASN A 41 33.70 -23.11 -23.04
C ASN A 41 33.45 -21.60 -23.06
N ILE A 42 32.37 -21.12 -22.44
CA ILE A 42 32.06 -19.69 -22.35
C ILE A 42 33.20 -18.93 -21.69
N LEU A 43 33.65 -19.39 -20.51
CA LEU A 43 34.68 -18.72 -19.73
C LEU A 43 36.06 -18.88 -20.36
N PHE A 44 36.44 -20.08 -20.80
CA PHE A 44 37.73 -20.33 -21.43
C PHE A 44 37.90 -19.52 -22.72
N LYS A 45 36.88 -19.51 -23.60
CA LYS A 45 36.95 -18.82 -24.89
C LYS A 45 37.25 -17.33 -24.73
N ARG A 46 36.67 -16.68 -23.71
CA ARG A 46 36.84 -15.23 -23.48
C ARG A 46 38.11 -14.88 -22.71
N THR A 47 38.53 -15.73 -21.77
CA THR A 47 39.61 -15.38 -20.81
C THR A 47 40.94 -16.05 -21.11
N GLN A 48 40.92 -17.16 -21.84
CA GLN A 48 42.06 -18.06 -22.04
C GLN A 48 42.68 -18.58 -20.73
N ASN A 49 41.93 -18.57 -19.62
CA ASN A 49 42.35 -19.16 -18.35
C ASN A 49 42.09 -20.67 -18.36
N ILE A 50 43.17 -21.46 -18.25
CA ILE A 50 43.14 -22.93 -18.35
C ILE A 50 42.33 -23.61 -17.24
N VAL A 51 42.15 -22.97 -16.08
CA VAL A 51 41.34 -23.50 -14.97
C VAL A 51 39.92 -23.77 -15.45
N PHE A 52 39.37 -22.87 -16.29
CA PHE A 52 37.99 -22.98 -16.73
C PHE A 52 37.70 -24.15 -17.67
N LYS A 53 38.72 -24.78 -18.27
CA LYS A 53 38.52 -25.99 -19.08
C LYS A 53 38.01 -27.19 -18.26
N GLN A 54 38.23 -27.15 -16.95
CA GLN A 54 37.89 -28.24 -16.02
C GLN A 54 36.54 -28.00 -15.32
N LEU A 55 35.84 -26.92 -15.64
CA LEU A 55 34.55 -26.63 -15.03
C LEU A 55 33.49 -27.63 -15.48
N ASP A 56 32.80 -28.20 -14.49
CA ASP A 56 31.66 -29.08 -14.68
C ASP A 56 30.39 -28.49 -14.02
N PRO A 57 29.24 -28.45 -14.72
CA PRO A 57 28.00 -27.91 -14.17
C PRO A 57 27.45 -28.65 -12.95
N ASP A 58 27.67 -29.96 -12.83
CA ASP A 58 27.18 -30.77 -11.71
C ASP A 58 28.03 -30.51 -10.46
N ASP A 59 29.35 -30.40 -10.60
CA ASP A 59 30.25 -29.97 -9.52
C ASP A 59 29.94 -28.54 -9.06
N PHE A 60 29.73 -27.60 -9.99
CA PHE A 60 29.29 -26.25 -9.67
C PHE A 60 27.98 -26.26 -8.87
N ALA A 61 27.00 -27.07 -9.28
CA ALA A 61 25.70 -27.13 -8.61
C ALA A 61 25.81 -27.60 -7.16
N VAL A 62 26.80 -28.44 -6.82
CA VAL A 62 27.10 -28.83 -5.43
C VAL A 62 27.60 -27.62 -4.63
N VAL A 63 28.59 -26.90 -5.16
CA VAL A 63 29.16 -25.71 -4.50
C VAL A 63 28.10 -24.61 -4.35
N PHE A 64 27.32 -24.37 -5.40
CA PHE A 64 26.27 -23.34 -5.39
C PHE A 64 25.20 -23.60 -4.34
N LYS A 65 24.76 -24.87 -4.16
CA LYS A 65 23.83 -25.24 -3.08
C LYS A 65 24.39 -24.90 -1.71
N HIS A 66 25.68 -25.18 -1.49
CA HIS A 66 26.35 -24.87 -0.23
C HIS A 66 26.40 -23.36 0.03
N VAL A 67 26.81 -22.56 -0.97
CA VAL A 67 26.82 -21.09 -0.89
C VAL A 67 25.42 -20.52 -0.65
N LEU A 68 24.40 -21.04 -1.34
CA LEU A 68 23.02 -20.61 -1.18
C LEU A 68 22.48 -20.90 0.23
N ASP A 69 22.79 -22.07 0.79
CA ASP A 69 22.35 -22.44 2.13
C ASP A 69 23.14 -21.69 3.22
N SER A 70 24.44 -21.41 3.01
CA SER A 70 25.27 -20.65 3.97
C SER A 70 24.91 -19.16 4.00
N ASP A 71 24.61 -18.55 2.85
CA ASP A 71 24.29 -17.12 2.76
C ASP A 71 22.79 -16.82 2.95
N LYS A 72 21.97 -17.86 3.19
CA LYS A 72 20.51 -17.77 3.29
C LYS A 72 20.00 -16.66 4.21
N ALA A 73 20.71 -16.38 5.32
CA ALA A 73 20.34 -15.35 6.30
C ALA A 73 20.50 -13.92 5.77
N ASN A 74 21.38 -13.71 4.78
CA ASN A 74 21.67 -12.41 4.18
C ASN A 74 20.79 -12.12 2.95
N LEU A 75 20.07 -13.12 2.45
CA LEU A 75 19.15 -12.96 1.33
C LEU A 75 17.84 -12.32 1.78
N THR A 76 17.34 -11.37 0.99
CA THR A 76 16.05 -10.74 1.28
C THR A 76 14.87 -11.64 0.91
N ASN A 77 15.06 -12.56 -0.04
CA ASN A 77 14.03 -13.48 -0.53
C ASN A 77 14.53 -14.94 -0.66
N PRO A 78 15.06 -15.56 0.43
CA PRO A 78 15.80 -16.82 0.35
C PRO A 78 14.98 -17.97 -0.24
N VAL A 79 13.70 -18.07 0.15
CA VAL A 79 12.80 -19.12 -0.36
C VAL A 79 12.60 -18.98 -1.87
N ARG A 80 12.30 -17.78 -2.36
CA ARG A 80 12.01 -17.54 -3.78
C ARG A 80 13.26 -17.66 -4.64
N ILE A 81 14.41 -17.18 -4.16
CA ILE A 81 15.71 -17.34 -4.82
C ILE A 81 16.05 -18.83 -4.93
N LYS A 82 15.90 -19.60 -3.85
CA LYS A 82 16.11 -21.06 -3.86
C LYS A 82 15.19 -21.76 -4.85
N THR A 83 13.89 -21.44 -4.85
CA THR A 83 12.94 -22.00 -5.82
C THR A 83 13.32 -21.69 -7.27
N TYR A 84 13.81 -20.48 -7.56
CA TYR A 84 14.29 -20.13 -8.90
C TYR A 84 15.45 -21.02 -9.33
N TYR A 85 16.48 -21.19 -8.48
CA TYR A 85 17.64 -21.99 -8.84
C TYR A 85 17.36 -23.49 -8.90
N VAL A 86 16.48 -24.02 -8.04
CA VAL A 86 15.97 -25.41 -8.15
C VAL A 86 15.36 -25.65 -9.54
N ASN A 87 14.53 -24.71 -10.02
CA ASN A 87 13.86 -24.82 -11.33
C ASN A 87 14.79 -24.59 -12.53
N ASN A 88 16.03 -24.17 -12.27
CA ASN A 88 17.06 -23.95 -13.28
C ASN A 88 18.29 -24.82 -13.06
N ASP A 89 18.11 -25.96 -12.38
CA ASP A 89 19.17 -26.97 -12.16
C ASP A 89 20.44 -26.41 -11.51
N TYR A 90 20.29 -25.30 -10.77
CA TYR A 90 21.39 -24.52 -10.16
C TYR A 90 22.45 -24.06 -11.18
N ASP A 91 22.09 -23.88 -12.46
CA ASP A 91 23.00 -23.28 -13.45
C ASP A 91 23.23 -21.78 -13.13
N PRO A 92 24.46 -21.25 -13.32
CA PRO A 92 24.82 -19.85 -13.09
C PRO A 92 24.39 -18.97 -14.28
N ALA A 93 23.08 -18.98 -14.59
CA ALA A 93 22.55 -18.41 -15.82
C ALA A 93 22.73 -16.89 -15.89
N LEU A 94 22.63 -16.16 -14.77
CA LEU A 94 22.79 -14.71 -14.76
C LEU A 94 24.25 -14.33 -15.02
N PHE A 95 25.17 -14.94 -14.29
CA PHE A 95 26.59 -14.74 -14.42
C PHE A 95 27.04 -15.03 -15.84
N LEU A 96 26.69 -16.19 -16.41
CA LEU A 96 27.12 -16.55 -17.76
C LEU A 96 26.55 -15.60 -18.83
N ALA A 97 25.30 -15.16 -18.68
CA ALA A 97 24.70 -14.19 -19.59
C ALA A 97 25.40 -12.83 -19.47
N TYR A 98 25.56 -12.32 -18.24
CA TYR A 98 26.08 -10.98 -17.95
C TYR A 98 27.56 -10.86 -18.28
N PHE A 99 28.30 -11.94 -18.05
CA PHE A 99 29.68 -12.07 -18.44
C PHE A 99 29.84 -11.92 -19.96
N GLN A 100 28.93 -12.49 -20.75
CA GLN A 100 28.98 -12.43 -22.21
C GLN A 100 28.56 -11.08 -22.78
N ASN A 101 27.42 -10.55 -22.34
CA ASN A 101 26.81 -9.36 -22.92
C ASN A 101 27.25 -8.03 -22.25
N GLY A 102 28.00 -8.09 -21.15
CA GLY A 102 28.48 -6.91 -20.43
C GLY A 102 27.50 -6.33 -19.40
N ASP A 103 26.39 -7.04 -19.11
CA ASP A 103 25.32 -6.54 -18.24
C ASP A 103 25.76 -6.32 -16.78
N PHE A 104 26.88 -6.89 -16.33
CA PHE A 104 27.47 -6.52 -15.04
C PHE A 104 27.76 -5.02 -14.96
N LYS A 105 28.34 -4.43 -16.02
CA LYS A 105 28.61 -2.99 -16.05
C LYS A 105 27.30 -2.22 -16.06
N THR A 106 26.37 -2.61 -16.93
CA THR A 106 25.04 -1.99 -17.03
C THR A 106 24.36 -1.96 -15.66
N MET A 107 24.21 -3.11 -15.01
CA MET A 107 23.61 -3.23 -13.68
C MET A 107 24.28 -2.32 -12.65
N LEU A 108 25.61 -2.34 -12.56
CA LEU A 108 26.37 -1.53 -11.62
C LEU A 108 26.18 -0.03 -11.89
N ASP A 109 26.11 0.41 -13.16
CA ASP A 109 25.84 1.80 -13.52
C ASP A 109 24.45 2.27 -13.01
N TYR A 110 23.46 1.38 -12.87
CA TYR A 110 22.17 1.70 -12.23
C TYR A 110 22.25 1.68 -10.70
N PHE A 111 22.95 0.71 -10.10
CA PHE A 111 23.12 0.65 -8.64
C PHE A 111 23.85 1.89 -8.11
N ASP A 112 24.87 2.35 -8.83
CA ASP A 112 25.63 3.56 -8.50
C ASP A 112 24.76 4.85 -8.53
N LYS A 113 23.57 4.79 -9.15
CA LYS A 113 22.59 5.90 -9.19
C LYS A 113 21.43 5.73 -8.22
N ALA A 114 21.45 4.70 -7.38
CA ALA A 114 20.36 4.45 -6.43
C ALA A 114 20.16 5.63 -5.45
N ASP A 115 21.25 6.33 -5.10
CA ASP A 115 21.22 7.51 -4.23
C ASP A 115 20.35 8.63 -4.80
N GLU A 116 20.19 8.70 -6.13
CA GLU A 116 19.28 9.65 -6.79
C GLU A 116 17.80 9.39 -6.45
N HIS A 117 17.50 8.21 -5.90
CA HIS A 117 16.17 7.79 -5.47
C HIS A 117 16.01 7.80 -3.95
N GLY A 118 17.01 8.30 -3.21
CA GLY A 118 17.05 8.22 -1.75
C GLY A 118 17.23 6.79 -1.22
N LEU A 119 17.94 5.94 -1.99
CA LEU A 119 18.32 4.57 -1.60
C LEU A 119 19.85 4.50 -1.53
N ASP A 120 20.43 4.03 -0.42
CA ASP A 120 21.89 3.87 -0.32
C ASP A 120 22.40 2.85 -1.35
N SER A 121 23.20 3.32 -2.32
CA SER A 121 23.79 2.47 -3.37
C SER A 121 24.56 1.25 -2.84
N ASN A 122 25.16 1.35 -1.64
CA ASN A 122 25.93 0.26 -1.04
C ASN A 122 25.05 -0.93 -0.63
N MET A 123 23.74 -0.73 -0.44
CA MET A 123 22.81 -1.82 -0.09
C MET A 123 22.71 -2.90 -1.18
N PHE A 124 23.15 -2.59 -2.40
CA PHE A 124 23.19 -3.52 -3.54
C PHE A 124 24.58 -4.15 -3.76
N GLN A 125 25.50 -3.94 -2.82
CA GLN A 125 26.86 -4.49 -2.80
C GLN A 125 27.66 -4.29 -4.12
N PRO A 126 27.62 -3.10 -4.75
CA PRO A 126 28.22 -2.89 -6.07
C PRO A 126 29.74 -3.10 -6.06
N GLN A 127 30.44 -2.77 -4.97
CA GLN A 127 31.90 -2.96 -4.87
C GLN A 127 32.27 -4.45 -4.83
N GLN A 128 31.54 -5.28 -4.09
CA GLN A 128 31.80 -6.72 -4.00
C GLN A 128 31.53 -7.41 -5.33
N ILE A 129 30.41 -7.07 -5.99
CA ILE A 129 30.09 -7.57 -7.33
C ILE A 129 31.19 -7.17 -8.34
N ARG A 130 31.63 -5.90 -8.32
CA ARG A 130 32.70 -5.40 -9.19
C ARG A 130 34.01 -6.15 -8.95
N ALA A 131 34.38 -6.37 -7.69
CA ALA A 131 35.59 -7.10 -7.31
C ALA A 131 35.54 -8.56 -7.82
N LEU A 132 34.47 -9.30 -7.53
CA LEU A 132 34.29 -10.68 -7.98
C LEU A 132 34.27 -10.78 -9.51
N ALA A 133 33.46 -9.95 -10.18
CA ALA A 133 33.35 -9.97 -11.63
C ALA A 133 34.71 -9.70 -12.32
N SER A 134 35.52 -8.78 -11.77
CA SER A 134 36.83 -8.44 -12.34
C SER A 134 37.79 -9.63 -12.40
N LYS A 135 37.73 -10.55 -11.42
CA LYS A 135 38.56 -11.77 -11.41
C LYS A 135 38.28 -12.64 -12.64
N PHE A 136 37.02 -12.77 -13.03
CA PHE A 136 36.61 -13.59 -14.18
C PHE A 136 36.98 -12.98 -15.54
N TYR A 137 37.29 -11.69 -15.63
CA TYR A 137 37.78 -11.08 -16.87
C TYR A 137 39.31 -11.16 -17.03
N SER A 138 40.03 -11.46 -15.95
CA SER A 138 41.49 -11.57 -15.97
C SER A 138 41.95 -13.00 -16.25
N LYS A 139 42.91 -13.16 -17.18
CA LYS A 139 43.51 -14.46 -17.49
C LYS A 139 44.09 -15.17 -16.26
N ASN A 140 44.63 -14.41 -15.31
CA ASN A 140 45.26 -14.93 -14.08
C ASN A 140 44.44 -14.60 -12.82
N GLY A 141 43.18 -14.18 -12.98
CA GLY A 141 42.35 -13.71 -11.87
C GLY A 141 41.77 -14.84 -11.01
N ILE A 142 41.64 -16.04 -11.57
CA ILE A 142 41.19 -17.26 -10.88
C ILE A 142 42.31 -18.30 -10.99
N LYS A 143 42.74 -18.85 -9.86
CA LYS A 143 43.93 -19.72 -9.77
C LYS A 143 43.60 -21.20 -9.63
N THR A 144 42.49 -21.52 -8.99
CA THR A 144 42.09 -22.92 -8.72
C THR A 144 40.65 -23.17 -9.15
N LEU A 145 40.32 -24.45 -9.34
CA LEU A 145 38.98 -24.87 -9.70
C LEU A 145 37.97 -24.58 -8.56
N ASP A 146 38.37 -24.81 -7.32
CA ASP A 146 37.56 -24.49 -6.13
C ASP A 146 37.25 -22.99 -6.03
N GLU A 147 38.25 -22.13 -6.28
CA GLU A 147 38.07 -20.68 -6.35
C GLU A 147 37.08 -20.32 -7.46
N ALA A 148 37.21 -20.94 -8.64
CA ALA A 148 36.31 -20.71 -9.76
C ALA A 148 34.85 -21.02 -9.40
N TYR A 149 34.59 -22.18 -8.79
CA TYR A 149 33.24 -22.57 -8.38
C TYR A 149 32.68 -21.66 -7.29
N HIS A 150 33.46 -21.39 -6.24
CA HIS A 150 33.01 -20.58 -5.11
C HIS A 150 32.72 -19.13 -5.52
N ASP A 151 33.64 -18.47 -6.21
CA ASP A 151 33.49 -17.07 -6.61
C ASP A 151 32.37 -16.89 -7.65
N MET A 152 32.17 -17.88 -8.54
CA MET A 152 31.08 -17.88 -9.49
C MET A 152 29.74 -18.03 -8.78
N ALA A 153 29.67 -18.91 -7.79
CA ALA A 153 28.46 -19.12 -7.01
C ALA A 153 28.09 -17.89 -6.19
N GLN A 154 29.09 -17.26 -5.55
CA GLN A 154 28.89 -16.03 -4.80
C GLN A 154 28.45 -14.88 -5.72
N LEU A 155 29.09 -14.72 -6.89
CA LEU A 155 28.73 -13.67 -7.84
C LEU A 155 27.32 -13.86 -8.41
N GLU A 156 26.93 -15.09 -8.76
CA GLU A 156 25.58 -15.44 -9.21
C GLU A 156 24.52 -15.07 -8.16
N LEU A 157 24.76 -15.47 -6.90
CA LEU A 157 23.83 -15.23 -5.80
C LEU A 157 23.70 -13.75 -5.44
N LEU A 158 24.84 -13.04 -5.33
CA LEU A 158 24.87 -11.60 -5.06
C LEU A 158 24.17 -10.82 -6.16
N THR A 159 24.42 -11.15 -7.42
CA THR A 159 23.77 -10.51 -8.58
C THR A 159 22.25 -10.68 -8.50
N ALA A 160 21.77 -11.91 -8.27
CA ALA A 160 20.35 -12.18 -8.13
C ALA A 160 19.72 -11.40 -6.96
N ASN A 161 20.33 -11.45 -5.78
CA ASN A 161 19.80 -10.80 -4.58
C ASN A 161 19.76 -9.26 -4.75
N SER A 162 20.86 -8.66 -5.18
CA SER A 162 20.95 -7.21 -5.39
C SER A 162 19.99 -6.71 -6.46
N LEU A 163 19.84 -7.44 -7.57
CA LEU A 163 18.94 -7.04 -8.66
C LEU A 163 17.46 -7.14 -8.27
N ILE A 164 17.08 -8.19 -7.51
CA ILE A 164 15.75 -8.32 -6.93
C ILE A 164 15.47 -7.16 -5.98
N ASN A 165 16.42 -6.83 -5.09
CA ASN A 165 16.26 -5.77 -4.10
C ASN A 165 16.14 -4.40 -4.77
N TYR A 166 17.03 -4.08 -5.70
CA TYR A 166 17.00 -2.82 -6.46
C TYR A 166 15.66 -2.64 -7.18
N THR A 167 15.22 -3.68 -7.87
CA THR A 167 13.91 -3.68 -8.54
C THR A 167 12.77 -3.46 -7.55
N ASN A 168 12.76 -4.19 -6.44
CA ASN A 168 11.67 -4.14 -5.48
C ASN A 168 11.59 -2.77 -4.81
N TYR A 169 12.71 -2.18 -4.43
CA TYR A 169 12.74 -0.88 -3.76
C TYR A 169 12.33 0.25 -4.70
N LEU A 170 12.76 0.24 -5.96
CA LEU A 170 12.32 1.23 -6.94
C LEU A 170 10.83 1.11 -7.29
N LYS A 171 10.32 -0.11 -7.44
CA LYS A 171 8.93 -0.32 -7.87
C LYS A 171 7.91 -0.27 -6.75
N PHE A 172 8.25 -0.72 -5.56
CA PHE A 172 7.28 -0.98 -4.49
C PHE A 172 7.62 -0.28 -3.16
N GLY A 173 8.70 0.50 -3.15
CA GLY A 173 9.21 1.18 -1.96
C GLY A 173 10.07 0.28 -1.08
N LEU A 174 10.89 0.94 -0.27
CA LEU A 174 11.70 0.34 0.78
C LEU A 174 10.85 -0.25 1.91
N ILE A 175 9.75 0.44 2.25
CA ILE A 175 8.90 0.11 3.39
C ILE A 175 7.56 -0.46 2.93
N ASN A 176 7.03 -1.44 3.67
CA ASN A 176 5.64 -1.84 3.52
C ASN A 176 4.78 -1.00 4.48
N PRO A 177 3.92 -0.08 3.99
CA PRO A 177 3.12 0.77 4.87
C PRO A 177 2.21 -0.03 5.82
N LYS A 178 1.73 -1.22 5.40
CA LYS A 178 0.92 -2.11 6.25
C LYS A 178 1.66 -2.67 7.47
N ARG A 179 3.00 -2.62 7.48
CA ARG A 179 3.81 -3.09 8.62
C ARG A 179 4.07 -2.00 9.65
N ILE A 180 3.95 -0.73 9.27
CA ILE A 180 4.35 0.40 10.10
C ILE A 180 3.18 1.28 10.53
N TYR A 181 2.06 1.20 9.82
CA TYR A 181 0.86 1.98 10.13
C TYR A 181 -0.30 1.07 10.49
N SER A 182 -0.88 1.27 11.67
CA SER A 182 -1.98 0.45 12.15
C SER A 182 -3.33 0.79 11.48
N ARG A 183 -3.50 2.04 11.00
CA ARG A 183 -4.71 2.51 10.30
C ARG A 183 -4.52 2.64 8.79
N TYR A 184 -3.83 1.66 8.21
CA TYR A 184 -3.56 1.60 6.78
C TYR A 184 -4.32 0.44 6.13
N PHE A 185 -5.34 0.78 5.33
CA PHE A 185 -6.22 -0.16 4.64
C PHE A 185 -6.20 0.03 3.12
N MET A 186 -5.21 0.74 2.58
CA MET A 186 -5.08 0.86 1.13
C MET A 186 -4.59 -0.45 0.48
N ALA A 187 -5.06 -0.70 -0.73
CA ALA A 187 -4.59 -1.79 -1.59
C ALA A 187 -3.21 -1.46 -2.19
N THR A 188 -2.14 -1.73 -1.44
CA THR A 188 -0.75 -1.54 -1.89
C THR A 188 -0.23 -2.76 -2.64
N LYS A 189 0.25 -2.55 -3.87
CA LYS A 189 0.93 -3.60 -4.64
C LYS A 189 2.27 -3.96 -3.99
N ARG A 190 2.63 -5.24 -4.01
CA ARG A 190 3.89 -5.76 -3.44
C ARG A 190 4.56 -6.74 -4.40
N PRO A 191 5.88 -6.96 -4.28
CA PRO A 191 6.58 -7.98 -5.06
C PRO A 191 6.00 -9.38 -4.83
N ASP A 192 5.55 -10.02 -5.90
CA ASP A 192 5.11 -11.41 -5.92
C ASP A 192 6.17 -12.32 -6.60
N SER A 193 5.90 -13.62 -6.65
CA SER A 193 6.82 -14.58 -7.29
C SER A 193 7.00 -14.31 -8.78
N THR A 194 5.98 -13.77 -9.46
CA THR A 194 6.03 -13.39 -10.87
C THR A 194 7.02 -12.26 -11.10
N SER A 195 6.99 -11.23 -10.25
CA SER A 195 7.89 -10.08 -10.34
C SER A 195 9.36 -10.49 -10.19
N ILE A 196 9.68 -11.38 -9.25
CA ILE A 196 11.05 -11.89 -9.06
C ILE A 196 11.49 -12.71 -10.27
N LYS A 197 10.61 -13.56 -10.81
CA LYS A 197 10.93 -14.33 -12.02
C LYS A 197 11.23 -13.42 -13.21
N GLN A 198 10.46 -12.34 -13.39
CA GLN A 198 10.68 -11.36 -14.46
C GLN A 198 12.05 -10.69 -14.36
N VAL A 199 12.49 -10.35 -13.13
CA VAL A 199 13.83 -9.78 -12.89
C VAL A 199 14.93 -10.74 -13.36
N LEU A 200 14.89 -11.99 -12.88
CA LEU A 200 15.95 -12.96 -13.13
C LEU A 200 15.95 -13.51 -14.56
N GLN A 201 14.87 -13.32 -15.30
CA GLN A 201 14.71 -13.80 -16.69
C GLN A 201 14.67 -12.65 -17.72
N ALA A 202 15.06 -11.45 -17.33
CA ALA A 202 15.11 -10.31 -18.24
C ALA A 202 16.07 -10.59 -19.41
N ARG A 203 15.52 -10.65 -20.64
CA ARG A 203 16.31 -10.90 -21.87
C ARG A 203 17.27 -9.76 -22.20
N ASN A 204 16.83 -8.53 -21.93
CA ASN A 204 17.64 -7.32 -22.09
C ASN A 204 17.57 -6.55 -20.77
N LEU A 205 18.64 -6.61 -20.00
CA LEU A 205 18.68 -6.03 -18.67
C LEU A 205 18.49 -4.52 -18.70
N LYS A 206 19.13 -3.82 -19.65
CA LYS A 206 19.01 -2.37 -19.75
C LYS A 206 17.56 -1.93 -19.96
N ILE A 207 16.87 -2.52 -20.94
CA ILE A 207 15.47 -2.21 -21.22
C ILE A 207 14.62 -2.50 -19.97
N TYR A 208 14.85 -3.63 -19.30
CA TYR A 208 14.17 -3.95 -18.06
C TYR A 208 14.40 -2.88 -16.98
N LEU A 209 15.67 -2.53 -16.72
CA LEU A 209 16.05 -1.54 -15.70
C LEU A 209 15.51 -0.13 -16.01
N ASP A 210 15.41 0.24 -17.29
CA ASP A 210 14.76 1.48 -17.73
C ASP A 210 13.26 1.47 -17.38
N THR A 211 12.58 0.34 -17.57
CA THR A 211 11.12 0.24 -17.34
C THR A 211 10.71 0.31 -15.87
N ILE A 212 11.62 0.00 -14.95
CA ILE A 212 11.34 0.01 -13.50
C ILE A 212 11.63 1.38 -12.87
N GLN A 213 12.29 2.29 -13.60
CA GLN A 213 12.56 3.63 -13.10
C GLN A 213 11.24 4.37 -12.86
N PRO A 214 11.05 5.01 -11.68
CA PRO A 214 9.87 5.83 -11.45
C PRO A 214 9.77 6.94 -12.51
N ASN A 215 8.67 6.94 -13.26
CA ASN A 215 8.40 7.90 -14.34
C ASN A 215 7.14 8.74 -14.09
N ASP A 216 6.57 8.67 -12.88
CA ASP A 216 5.46 9.55 -12.52
C ASP A 216 5.95 11.02 -12.50
N PRO A 217 5.22 11.97 -13.10
CA PRO A 217 5.63 13.38 -13.11
C PRO A 217 5.86 13.97 -11.72
N GLN A 218 5.05 13.61 -10.73
CA GLN A 218 5.26 14.03 -9.34
C GLN A 218 6.58 13.52 -8.82
N TYR A 219 6.88 12.23 -9.05
CA TYR A 219 8.13 11.63 -8.62
C TYR A 219 9.33 12.37 -9.22
N LYS A 220 9.31 12.66 -10.53
CA LYS A 220 10.41 13.35 -11.21
C LYS A 220 10.65 14.76 -10.70
N ILE A 221 9.59 15.52 -10.38
CA ILE A 221 9.72 16.85 -9.80
C ILE A 221 10.34 16.77 -8.40
N LEU A 222 9.83 15.87 -7.55
CA LEU A 222 10.36 15.68 -6.19
C LEU A 222 11.80 15.15 -6.21
N GLN A 223 12.13 14.25 -7.13
CA GLN A 223 13.49 13.75 -7.33
C GLN A 223 14.44 14.89 -7.72
N LYS A 224 14.05 15.73 -8.68
CA LYS A 224 14.85 16.89 -9.06
C LYS A 224 15.07 17.86 -7.89
N ALA A 225 14.03 18.09 -7.09
CA ALA A 225 14.15 18.93 -5.90
C ALA A 225 15.05 18.33 -4.82
N TYR A 226 14.97 17.00 -4.63
CA TYR A 226 15.84 16.25 -3.73
C TYR A 226 17.31 16.40 -4.16
N LEU A 227 17.62 16.06 -5.42
CA LEU A 227 18.96 16.13 -5.99
C LEU A 227 19.58 17.53 -6.00
N SER A 228 18.75 18.56 -6.18
CA SER A 228 19.22 19.97 -6.17
C SER A 228 19.38 20.53 -4.75
N GLY A 229 19.05 19.78 -3.71
CA GLY A 229 19.11 20.28 -2.34
C GLY A 229 18.08 21.38 -2.06
N THR A 230 16.93 21.37 -2.77
CA THR A 230 15.89 22.40 -2.67
C THR A 230 15.43 22.54 -1.21
N VAL A 231 15.39 23.79 -0.74
CA VAL A 231 14.81 24.15 0.56
C VAL A 231 13.38 24.60 0.32
N ILE A 232 12.43 23.84 0.85
CA ILE A 232 11.01 24.15 0.77
C ILE A 232 10.75 25.36 1.68
N PRO A 233 10.11 26.44 1.18
CA PRO A 233 9.83 27.62 1.99
C PRO A 233 9.13 27.26 3.32
N GLY A 234 9.66 27.74 4.43
CA GLY A 234 9.13 27.45 5.77
C GLY A 234 9.73 26.22 6.48
N LEU A 235 10.61 25.47 5.82
CA LEU A 235 11.33 24.33 6.38
C LEU A 235 12.85 24.55 6.36
N SER A 236 13.57 23.85 7.24
CA SER A 236 15.03 23.76 7.14
C SER A 236 15.46 22.91 5.94
N LYS A 237 16.75 22.95 5.58
CA LYS A 237 17.31 22.08 4.54
C LYS A 237 17.09 20.60 4.86
N ASP A 238 17.38 20.18 6.09
CA ASP A 238 17.24 18.79 6.51
C ASP A 238 15.78 18.35 6.52
N GLU A 239 14.88 19.20 7.00
CA GLU A 239 13.43 18.93 6.95
C GLU A 239 12.92 18.79 5.52
N SER A 240 13.37 19.67 4.63
CA SER A 240 13.03 19.61 3.20
C SER A 240 13.51 18.30 2.58
N GLN A 241 14.76 17.90 2.83
CA GLN A 241 15.33 16.66 2.32
C GLN A 241 14.58 15.42 2.83
N ARG A 242 14.25 15.37 4.13
CA ARG A 242 13.46 14.28 4.72
C ARG A 242 12.09 14.20 4.07
N LEU A 243 11.39 15.34 3.94
CA LEU A 243 10.05 15.41 3.37
C LEU A 243 10.02 15.00 1.89
N LEU A 244 11.02 15.38 1.10
CA LEU A 244 11.15 14.94 -0.29
C LEU A 244 11.39 13.43 -0.40
N LEU A 245 12.27 12.88 0.45
CA LEU A 245 12.61 11.46 0.49
C LEU A 245 11.40 10.58 0.85
N ILE A 246 10.65 10.93 1.90
CA ILE A 246 9.43 10.19 2.28
C ILE A 246 8.33 10.29 1.22
N SER A 247 8.24 11.42 0.52
CA SER A 247 7.23 11.62 -0.53
C SER A 247 7.54 10.79 -1.77
N MET A 248 8.82 10.73 -2.15
CA MET A 248 9.28 9.78 -3.18
C MET A 248 9.02 8.32 -2.78
N GLU A 249 9.23 7.96 -1.50
CA GLU A 249 8.93 6.62 -1.00
C GLU A 249 7.43 6.28 -1.12
N ARG A 250 6.54 7.19 -0.71
CA ARG A 250 5.09 7.00 -0.85
C ARG A 250 4.64 6.81 -2.30
N LEU A 251 5.24 7.55 -3.23
CA LEU A 251 4.95 7.42 -4.66
C LEU A 251 5.34 6.05 -5.23
N ARG A 252 6.37 5.39 -4.65
CA ARG A 252 6.75 4.02 -5.02
C ARG A 252 5.80 2.94 -4.51
N TRP A 253 4.88 3.24 -3.60
CA TRP A 253 3.90 2.26 -3.13
C TRP A 253 2.80 1.93 -4.15
N GLN A 254 2.78 2.60 -5.31
CA GLN A 254 1.83 2.36 -6.41
C GLN A 254 0.34 2.45 -6.00
N ASN A 255 0.01 3.33 -5.06
CA ASN A 255 -1.38 3.54 -4.59
C ASN A 255 -2.16 4.56 -5.43
N LYS A 256 -1.66 4.90 -6.63
CA LYS A 256 -2.28 5.91 -7.49
C LYS A 256 -3.64 5.39 -8.00
N PRO A 257 -4.71 6.20 -7.94
CA PRO A 257 -5.99 5.86 -8.56
C PRO A 257 -5.82 5.51 -10.04
N THR A 258 -6.61 4.54 -10.51
CA THR A 258 -6.60 4.08 -11.92
C THR A 258 -7.91 4.39 -12.64
N GLU A 259 -8.94 4.71 -11.90
CA GLU A 259 -10.25 5.09 -12.38
C GLU A 259 -10.22 6.48 -13.03
N VAL A 260 -11.04 6.69 -14.07
CA VAL A 260 -11.18 7.99 -14.73
C VAL A 260 -11.81 9.01 -13.78
N LYS A 261 -12.84 8.58 -13.06
CA LYS A 261 -13.58 9.39 -12.08
C LYS A 261 -13.45 8.79 -10.69
N TYR A 262 -13.02 9.58 -9.72
CA TYR A 262 -12.83 9.14 -8.34
C TYR A 262 -12.88 10.32 -7.35
N VAL A 263 -13.21 10.02 -6.10
CA VAL A 263 -13.12 10.94 -4.97
C VAL A 263 -11.77 10.77 -4.31
N LEU A 264 -11.04 11.87 -4.09
CA LEU A 264 -9.76 11.89 -3.41
C LEU A 264 -9.83 12.80 -2.18
N VAL A 265 -9.66 12.22 -1.01
CA VAL A 265 -9.45 12.96 0.24
C VAL A 265 -7.95 12.95 0.54
N ASN A 266 -7.34 14.13 0.65
CA ASN A 266 -5.98 14.26 1.20
C ASN A 266 -6.10 14.75 2.65
N ILE A 267 -5.88 13.85 3.60
CA ILE A 267 -6.05 14.09 5.04
C ILE A 267 -5.30 15.36 5.50
N PRO A 268 -3.97 15.48 5.34
CA PRO A 268 -3.21 16.64 5.81
C PRO A 268 -3.49 17.94 5.04
N ASP A 269 -4.03 17.87 3.82
CA ASP A 269 -4.47 19.07 3.09
C ASP A 269 -5.89 19.52 3.51
N PHE A 270 -6.62 18.67 4.25
CA PHE A 270 -8.01 18.91 4.64
C PHE A 270 -8.89 19.29 3.45
N LYS A 271 -8.68 18.61 2.32
CA LYS A 271 -9.44 18.78 1.09
C LYS A 271 -9.94 17.46 0.54
N LEU A 272 -11.05 17.57 -0.19
CA LEU A 272 -11.60 16.54 -1.05
C LEU A 272 -11.68 17.09 -2.46
N ASP A 273 -11.25 16.30 -3.42
CA ASP A 273 -11.42 16.51 -4.85
C ASP A 273 -12.27 15.39 -5.46
N VAL A 274 -13.21 15.75 -6.33
CA VAL A 274 -13.76 14.81 -7.30
C VAL A 274 -12.94 14.98 -8.57
N MET A 275 -12.15 13.97 -8.88
CA MET A 275 -11.33 13.94 -10.08
C MET A 275 -12.14 13.28 -11.20
N ASP A 276 -12.10 13.86 -12.39
CA ASP A 276 -12.62 13.28 -13.62
C ASP A 276 -11.61 13.54 -14.75
N SER A 277 -11.14 12.47 -15.37
CA SER A 277 -10.22 12.53 -16.51
C SER A 277 -8.96 13.36 -16.20
N GLY A 278 -8.47 13.24 -14.96
CA GLY A 278 -7.29 13.94 -14.44
C GLY A 278 -7.51 15.39 -14.03
N LYS A 279 -8.75 15.92 -14.09
CA LYS A 279 -9.10 17.28 -13.65
C LYS A 279 -9.98 17.22 -12.41
N SER A 280 -9.77 18.15 -11.47
CA SER A 280 -10.70 18.33 -10.36
C SER A 280 -11.96 19.05 -10.87
N VAL A 281 -13.11 18.37 -10.80
CA VAL A 281 -14.43 18.92 -11.17
C VAL A 281 -15.20 19.45 -9.97
N LEU A 282 -14.76 19.09 -8.76
CA LEU A 282 -15.24 19.64 -7.49
C LEU A 282 -14.07 19.63 -6.51
N ASN A 283 -13.82 20.76 -5.86
CA ASN A 283 -12.90 20.85 -4.74
C ASN A 283 -13.64 21.40 -3.52
N MET A 284 -13.42 20.82 -2.35
CA MET A 284 -13.97 21.35 -1.11
C MET A 284 -13.04 21.15 0.08
N LYS A 285 -13.25 21.97 1.11
CA LYS A 285 -12.67 21.73 2.43
C LYS A 285 -13.36 20.54 3.08
N VAL A 286 -12.58 19.75 3.83
CA VAL A 286 -13.11 18.72 4.72
C VAL A 286 -12.60 18.92 6.14
N CYS A 287 -13.29 18.32 7.10
CA CYS A 287 -12.74 18.06 8.43
C CYS A 287 -12.51 16.55 8.58
N VAL A 288 -11.35 16.18 9.13
CA VAL A 288 -10.92 14.79 9.31
C VAL A 288 -10.78 14.48 10.80
N GLY A 289 -10.43 13.24 11.10
CA GLY A 289 -10.16 12.74 12.42
C GLY A 289 -9.16 13.56 13.21
N GLN A 290 -9.31 13.64 14.53
CA GLN A 290 -8.30 14.25 15.38
C GLN A 290 -6.98 13.47 15.28
N GLY A 291 -5.91 14.22 15.07
CA GLY A 291 -4.55 13.70 15.03
C GLY A 291 -3.89 13.65 16.39
N ARG A 292 -2.67 13.13 16.42
CA ARG A 292 -1.77 13.24 17.58
C ARG A 292 -0.93 14.52 17.59
N ASN A 293 -0.74 15.17 16.44
CA ASN A 293 0.07 16.40 16.29
C ASN A 293 -0.83 17.61 16.02
N MET A 294 -1.70 17.94 16.96
CA MET A 294 -2.75 18.95 16.79
C MET A 294 -2.28 20.40 16.96
N ASP A 295 -1.16 20.60 17.66
CA ASP A 295 -0.50 21.88 17.93
C ASP A 295 0.62 22.20 16.91
N ASN A 296 0.75 21.39 15.85
CA ASN A 296 1.91 21.37 14.95
C ASN A 296 3.23 21.17 15.71
N ALA A 297 3.21 20.63 16.93
CA ALA A 297 4.44 20.34 17.63
C ALA A 297 5.22 19.31 16.81
N LYS A 298 6.50 19.62 16.60
CA LYS A 298 7.48 18.70 16.01
C LYS A 298 8.00 17.71 17.07
N THR A 299 7.25 17.49 18.15
CA THR A 299 7.64 16.65 19.28
C THR A 299 6.88 15.34 19.24
N LEU A 300 7.64 14.25 19.21
CA LEU A 300 7.14 12.89 19.37
C LEU A 300 6.87 12.67 20.86
N ILE A 301 5.63 12.79 21.32
CA ILE A 301 5.34 12.62 22.76
C ILE A 301 5.43 11.14 23.19
N HIS A 302 5.42 10.17 22.27
CA HIS A 302 5.60 8.74 22.59
C HIS A 302 6.23 7.93 21.44
N PHE A 303 7.54 8.07 21.22
CA PHE A 303 8.33 7.07 20.50
C PHE A 303 9.06 6.28 21.58
N ASP A 304 8.49 5.15 21.99
CA ASP A 304 9.17 4.29 22.95
C ASP A 304 10.37 3.65 22.24
N ASP A 305 11.52 3.58 22.91
CA ASP A 305 12.81 3.12 22.38
C ASP A 305 12.81 1.69 21.80
N THR A 306 11.66 1.00 21.78
CA THR A 306 11.46 -0.29 21.10
C THR A 306 10.93 -0.16 19.66
N ASP A 307 10.28 0.94 19.27
CA ASP A 307 9.81 1.25 17.90
C ASP A 307 9.04 0.13 17.18
N ARG A 308 8.39 -0.76 17.91
CA ARG A 308 7.78 -1.95 17.29
C ARG A 308 6.38 -1.70 16.75
N TYR A 309 5.66 -0.68 17.23
CA TYR A 309 4.25 -0.46 16.86
C TYR A 309 3.82 1.02 16.91
N ASP A 310 3.26 1.52 15.80
CA ASP A 310 2.55 2.80 15.74
C ASP A 310 1.24 2.77 16.56
N LYS A 311 1.11 3.68 17.53
CA LYS A 311 -0.08 3.88 18.37
C LYS A 311 -0.78 5.19 17.96
N PRO A 312 -1.65 5.18 16.95
CA PRO A 312 -2.35 6.39 16.49
C PRO A 312 -3.40 6.85 17.50
N ASN A 313 -3.81 8.11 17.38
CA ASN A 313 -5.02 8.57 18.07
C ASN A 313 -6.23 7.76 17.53
N PRO A 314 -7.12 7.23 18.41
CA PRO A 314 -8.28 6.43 18.00
C PRO A 314 -9.24 7.19 17.08
N HIS A 315 -9.14 8.51 17.01
CA HIS A 315 -9.94 9.36 16.15
C HIS A 315 -9.30 9.65 14.78
N GLU A 316 -8.06 9.24 14.51
CA GLU A 316 -7.43 9.50 13.20
C GLU A 316 -8.25 8.94 12.03
N THR A 317 -8.43 9.71 10.97
CA THR A 317 -9.04 9.14 9.76
C THR A 317 -8.10 8.09 9.14
N PRO A 318 -8.54 6.84 8.94
CA PRO A 318 -7.71 5.80 8.34
C PRO A 318 -7.41 6.10 6.87
N MET A 319 -6.23 5.70 6.41
CA MET A 319 -5.92 5.65 4.98
C MET A 319 -6.59 4.43 4.37
N LEU A 320 -7.40 4.61 3.34
CA LEU A 320 -8.11 3.51 2.69
C LEU A 320 -8.45 3.84 1.25
N ASN A 321 -8.77 2.81 0.47
CA ASN A 321 -9.47 2.96 -0.79
C ASN A 321 -10.68 2.03 -0.83
N SER A 322 -11.78 2.52 -1.40
CA SER A 322 -13.05 1.80 -1.49
C SER A 322 -13.87 2.33 -2.65
N VAL A 323 -15.16 1.98 -2.69
CA VAL A 323 -16.11 2.39 -3.71
C VAL A 323 -17.38 2.90 -3.03
N ILE A 324 -17.74 4.15 -3.31
CA ILE A 324 -19.02 4.76 -2.92
C ILE A 324 -20.11 4.07 -3.72
N HIS A 325 -21.11 3.54 -3.02
CA HIS A 325 -22.19 2.75 -3.62
C HIS A 325 -23.57 3.34 -3.41
N SER A 326 -23.77 4.17 -2.39
CA SER A 326 -25.06 4.80 -2.10
C SER A 326 -24.88 6.01 -1.19
N VAL A 327 -25.97 6.76 -1.02
CA VAL A 327 -26.10 7.81 -0.01
C VAL A 327 -27.31 7.52 0.87
N GLN A 328 -27.28 8.04 2.10
CA GLN A 328 -28.46 8.15 2.94
C GLN A 328 -28.67 9.63 3.26
N VAL A 329 -29.79 10.17 2.81
CA VAL A 329 -30.25 11.53 3.09
C VAL A 329 -31.02 11.52 4.41
N ASN A 330 -30.91 12.60 5.18
CA ASN A 330 -31.50 12.74 6.51
C ASN A 330 -31.22 11.51 7.40
N PRO A 331 -29.94 11.14 7.60
CA PRO A 331 -29.59 9.87 8.20
C PRO A 331 -30.01 9.79 9.67
N VAL A 332 -30.44 8.59 10.09
CA VAL A 332 -30.39 8.23 11.52
C VAL A 332 -28.93 7.98 11.89
N TRP A 333 -28.46 8.61 12.96
CA TRP A 333 -27.13 8.33 13.50
C TRP A 333 -27.24 7.32 14.64
N ASN A 334 -26.86 6.09 14.35
CA ASN A 334 -26.60 5.09 15.39
C ASN A 334 -25.29 5.46 16.08
N ILE A 335 -25.39 5.98 17.31
CA ILE A 335 -24.25 6.53 18.02
C ILE A 335 -23.33 5.38 18.45
N PRO A 336 -22.05 5.37 18.05
CA PRO A 336 -21.10 4.35 18.48
C PRO A 336 -20.98 4.31 20.00
N GLU A 337 -20.86 3.10 20.57
CA GLU A 337 -20.75 2.89 22.01
C GLU A 337 -19.65 3.78 22.64
N SER A 338 -18.50 3.92 21.97
CA SER A 338 -17.41 4.76 22.46
C SER A 338 -17.79 6.23 22.63
N ILE A 339 -18.61 6.79 21.72
CA ILE A 339 -19.11 8.17 21.77
C ILE A 339 -20.25 8.28 22.77
N ALA A 340 -21.18 7.31 22.76
CA ALA A 340 -22.25 7.24 23.75
C ALA A 340 -21.68 7.30 25.18
N ASN A 341 -20.63 6.53 25.43
CA ASN A 341 -20.04 6.37 26.75
C ASN A 341 -19.23 7.57 27.22
N LYS A 342 -18.52 8.24 26.31
CA LYS A 342 -17.55 9.30 26.65
C LYS A 342 -18.12 10.71 26.53
N GLU A 343 -19.17 10.88 25.75
CA GLU A 343 -19.76 12.19 25.46
C GLU A 343 -21.24 12.22 25.80
N ILE A 344 -22.07 11.37 25.17
CA ILE A 344 -23.54 11.49 25.27
C ILE A 344 -24.04 11.32 26.70
N MET A 345 -23.63 10.24 27.38
CA MET A 345 -24.05 10.01 28.77
C MET A 345 -23.44 11.05 29.73
N VAL A 346 -22.27 11.59 29.41
CA VAL A 346 -21.62 12.62 30.23
C VAL A 346 -22.41 13.93 30.16
N GLU A 347 -22.89 14.32 28.97
CA GLU A 347 -23.74 15.50 28.81
C GLU A 347 -25.15 15.26 29.36
N ALA A 348 -25.74 14.07 29.16
CA ALA A 348 -27.04 13.71 29.73
C ALA A 348 -27.05 13.66 31.27
N ALA A 349 -25.91 13.34 31.90
CA ALA A 349 -25.75 13.41 33.35
C ALA A 349 -25.69 14.86 33.88
N LYS A 350 -25.28 15.82 33.05
CA LYS A 350 -25.22 17.25 33.41
C LYS A 350 -26.56 17.95 33.17
N ASP A 351 -27.25 17.58 32.10
CA ASP A 351 -28.56 18.12 31.71
C ASP A 351 -29.52 16.96 31.35
N PRO A 352 -30.51 16.65 32.21
CA PRO A 352 -31.49 15.58 31.96
C PRO A 352 -32.25 15.75 30.64
N TYR A 353 -32.41 16.97 30.12
CA TYR A 353 -33.11 17.25 28.87
C TYR A 353 -32.19 17.20 27.64
N TYR A 354 -30.89 16.95 27.81
CA TYR A 354 -29.92 16.92 26.71
C TYR A 354 -30.35 15.99 25.57
N LEU A 355 -30.79 14.77 25.90
CA LEU A 355 -31.15 13.76 24.90
C LEU A 355 -32.38 14.18 24.09
N ALA A 356 -33.42 14.69 24.76
CA ALA A 356 -34.63 15.20 24.11
C ALA A 356 -34.30 16.41 23.22
N ASN A 357 -33.54 17.38 23.75
CA ASN A 357 -33.11 18.59 23.03
C ASN A 357 -32.22 18.29 21.81
N LYS A 358 -31.58 17.10 21.79
CA LYS A 358 -30.73 16.63 20.68
C LYS A 358 -31.40 15.59 19.79
N ASN A 359 -32.70 15.33 19.98
CA ASN A 359 -33.45 14.32 19.24
C ASN A 359 -32.82 12.91 19.33
N ILE A 360 -32.26 12.56 20.49
CA ILE A 360 -31.63 11.26 20.73
C ILE A 360 -32.63 10.34 21.43
N ASP A 361 -33.01 9.27 20.72
CA ASP A 361 -33.80 8.19 21.29
C ASP A 361 -32.87 7.16 21.97
N VAL A 362 -33.29 6.65 23.13
CA VAL A 362 -32.58 5.63 23.90
C VAL A 362 -33.31 4.30 23.79
N TYR A 363 -32.56 3.22 23.62
CA TYR A 363 -33.08 1.86 23.59
C TYR A 363 -32.36 1.00 24.62
N LYS A 364 -33.08 0.02 25.20
CA LYS A 364 -32.52 -1.03 26.05
C LYS A 364 -33.12 -2.36 25.64
N ASN A 365 -32.28 -3.35 25.34
CA ASN A 365 -32.69 -4.67 24.83
C ASN A 365 -33.62 -4.61 23.59
N GLY A 366 -33.46 -3.58 22.75
CA GLY A 366 -34.28 -3.36 21.56
C GLY A 366 -35.53 -2.50 21.77
N ASP A 367 -35.95 -2.28 23.02
CA ASP A 367 -37.12 -1.47 23.35
C ASP A 367 -36.75 0.01 23.55
N LYS A 368 -37.53 0.92 22.94
CA LYS A 368 -37.35 2.36 23.13
C LYS A 368 -37.76 2.76 24.54
N ILE A 369 -36.90 3.49 25.24
CA ILE A 369 -37.20 4.07 26.54
C ILE A 369 -38.00 5.36 26.33
N PRO A 370 -39.23 5.48 26.86
CA PRO A 370 -40.06 6.68 26.69
C PRO A 370 -39.48 7.92 27.37
N ASP A 371 -39.03 7.77 28.63
CA ASP A 371 -38.63 8.88 29.49
C ASP A 371 -37.17 8.75 29.94
N PRO A 372 -36.19 8.94 29.04
CA PRO A 372 -34.77 8.76 29.35
C PRO A 372 -34.24 9.79 30.36
N GLU A 373 -34.93 10.92 30.57
CA GLU A 373 -34.60 11.89 31.63
C GLU A 373 -34.75 11.34 33.07
N THR A 374 -35.49 10.24 33.25
CA THR A 374 -35.67 9.59 34.55
C THR A 374 -34.50 8.70 34.96
N ILE A 375 -33.57 8.44 34.03
CA ILE A 375 -32.39 7.61 34.25
C ILE A 375 -31.26 8.47 34.80
N ASP A 376 -30.65 8.02 35.90
CA ASP A 376 -29.41 8.62 36.40
C ASP A 376 -28.22 8.19 35.51
N TRP A 377 -27.94 9.01 34.50
CA TRP A 377 -26.84 8.78 33.54
C TRP A 377 -25.45 8.84 34.18
N SER A 378 -25.31 9.35 35.41
CA SER A 378 -24.03 9.37 36.12
C SER A 378 -23.62 7.99 36.65
N THR A 379 -24.59 7.11 36.89
CA THR A 379 -24.39 5.76 37.46
C THR A 379 -24.82 4.63 36.52
N ALA A 380 -25.60 4.93 35.48
CA ALA A 380 -26.07 3.96 34.50
C ALA A 380 -24.92 3.17 33.83
N ASN A 381 -25.10 1.85 33.70
CA ASN A 381 -24.15 1.03 32.96
C ASN A 381 -24.31 1.28 31.45
N LYS A 382 -23.21 1.68 30.83
CA LYS A 382 -23.20 2.26 29.50
C LYS A 382 -23.44 1.23 28.39
N SER A 383 -23.00 0.00 28.60
CA SER A 383 -23.19 -1.12 27.67
C SER A 383 -24.65 -1.59 27.53
N ASP A 384 -25.53 -1.14 28.42
CA ASP A 384 -26.92 -1.61 28.48
C ASP A 384 -27.84 -0.84 27.53
N PHE A 385 -27.34 0.26 26.93
CA PHE A 385 -28.15 1.20 26.17
C PHE A 385 -27.60 1.43 24.77
N GLU A 386 -28.51 1.57 23.81
CA GLU A 386 -28.22 2.06 22.47
C GLU A 386 -28.80 3.46 22.29
N PHE A 387 -28.06 4.33 21.62
CA PHE A 387 -28.50 5.71 21.36
C PHE A 387 -28.61 5.93 19.86
N LYS A 388 -29.74 6.51 19.42
CA LYS A 388 -29.99 6.84 18.02
C LYS A 388 -30.42 8.28 17.90
N GLN A 389 -29.61 9.12 17.25
CA GLN A 389 -30.00 10.48 16.93
C GLN A 389 -30.88 10.46 15.68
N LYS A 390 -32.11 10.96 15.81
CA LYS A 390 -33.06 11.07 14.70
C LYS A 390 -32.64 12.13 13.68
N PRO A 391 -33.21 12.12 12.47
CA PRO A 391 -32.96 13.17 11.49
C PRO A 391 -33.40 14.53 12.03
N GLY A 392 -32.62 15.57 11.74
CA GLY A 392 -32.85 16.91 12.26
C GLY A 392 -31.72 17.87 11.90
N ALA A 393 -31.95 19.16 12.08
CA ALA A 393 -30.95 20.20 11.80
C ALA A 393 -29.70 20.09 12.71
N ASP A 394 -29.84 19.43 13.86
CA ASP A 394 -28.82 19.21 14.87
C ASP A 394 -28.19 17.81 14.82
N ASN A 395 -28.59 16.96 13.86
CA ASN A 395 -28.03 15.63 13.69
C ASN A 395 -26.52 15.70 13.37
N SER A 396 -25.70 14.96 14.11
CA SER A 396 -24.23 15.03 13.99
C SER A 396 -23.69 14.58 12.62
N LEU A 397 -24.46 13.77 11.88
CA LEU A 397 -24.17 13.36 10.50
C LEU A 397 -24.69 14.36 9.45
N GLY A 398 -25.36 15.43 9.87
CA GLY A 398 -25.95 16.44 9.01
C GLY A 398 -27.08 15.89 8.14
N LYS A 399 -27.22 16.45 6.94
CA LYS A 399 -28.32 16.15 6.02
C LYS A 399 -28.05 14.96 5.08
N ILE A 400 -26.83 14.48 4.96
CA ILE A 400 -26.49 13.37 4.05
C ILE A 400 -25.19 12.68 4.47
N LYS A 401 -25.13 11.36 4.30
CA LYS A 401 -23.89 10.57 4.38
C LYS A 401 -23.71 9.71 3.13
N PHE A 402 -22.46 9.58 2.69
CA PHE A 402 -22.03 8.78 1.55
C PHE A 402 -21.45 7.46 2.06
N LEU A 403 -21.96 6.35 1.54
CA LEU A 403 -21.67 5.01 2.01
C LEU A 403 -20.69 4.31 1.06
N PHE A 404 -19.66 3.72 1.65
CA PHE A 404 -18.67 2.89 0.98
C PHE A 404 -18.19 1.78 1.91
N ASN A 405 -17.83 0.63 1.35
CA ASN A 405 -17.40 -0.53 2.14
C ASN A 405 -16.10 -0.25 2.89
N ASN A 406 -16.12 -0.33 4.22
CA ASN A 406 -14.91 -0.24 5.03
C ASN A 406 -15.11 -0.91 6.41
N HIS A 407 -14.04 -1.42 6.99
CA HIS A 407 -14.06 -2.06 8.32
C HIS A 407 -13.89 -1.08 9.48
N SER A 408 -13.86 0.23 9.20
CA SER A 408 -13.57 1.27 10.19
C SER A 408 -14.78 2.14 10.53
N ASN A 409 -15.97 1.82 10.01
CA ASN A 409 -17.20 2.62 10.13
C ASN A 409 -16.99 4.12 9.82
N VAL A 410 -16.17 4.40 8.80
CA VAL A 410 -15.87 5.74 8.32
C VAL A 410 -16.82 6.09 7.18
N TYR A 411 -17.34 7.32 7.20
CA TYR A 411 -18.20 7.88 6.16
C TYR A 411 -17.65 9.22 5.67
N LEU A 412 -18.05 9.61 4.46
CA LEU A 412 -18.07 11.03 4.08
C LEU A 412 -19.46 11.55 4.42
N HIS A 413 -19.59 12.62 5.20
CA HIS A 413 -20.92 13.07 5.63
C HIS A 413 -20.98 14.58 5.87
N ASP A 414 -22.20 15.10 5.89
CA ASP A 414 -22.47 16.48 6.27
C ASP A 414 -22.27 16.73 7.78
N THR A 415 -22.34 17.96 8.25
CA THR A 415 -22.32 18.29 9.67
C THR A 415 -23.01 19.63 9.94
N PRO A 416 -23.73 19.77 11.07
CA PRO A 416 -24.23 21.07 11.52
C PRO A 416 -23.10 21.99 12.00
N ALA A 417 -21.94 21.44 12.37
CA ALA A 417 -20.78 22.19 12.87
C ALA A 417 -19.99 22.89 11.74
N LYS A 418 -20.65 23.73 10.94
CA LYS A 418 -20.07 24.41 9.76
C LYS A 418 -18.88 25.32 10.11
N SER A 419 -18.83 25.86 11.33
CA SER A 419 -17.75 26.74 11.77
C SER A 419 -16.36 26.08 11.72
N ALA A 420 -16.29 24.74 11.82
CA ALA A 420 -15.04 23.99 11.75
C ALA A 420 -14.31 24.15 10.40
N PHE A 421 -15.02 24.41 9.30
CA PHE A 421 -14.42 24.59 7.98
C PHE A 421 -13.66 25.91 7.81
N TYR A 422 -13.80 26.85 8.76
CA TYR A 422 -13.03 28.10 8.80
C TYR A 422 -11.71 27.95 9.56
N LYS A 423 -11.48 26.84 10.27
CA LYS A 423 -10.22 26.58 10.95
C LYS A 423 -9.12 26.22 9.95
N ALA A 424 -7.88 26.61 10.27
CA ALA A 424 -6.69 26.15 9.56
C ALA A 424 -6.46 24.65 9.82
N MET A 425 -6.46 24.25 11.09
CA MET A 425 -6.41 22.85 11.53
C MET A 425 -7.82 22.25 11.57
N ARG A 426 -8.11 21.30 10.67
CA ARG A 426 -9.45 20.68 10.54
C ARG A 426 -9.48 19.18 10.91
N ALA A 427 -8.47 18.71 11.62
CA ALA A 427 -8.45 17.40 12.28
C ALA A 427 -9.28 17.45 13.57
N VAL A 428 -10.62 17.46 13.47
CA VAL A 428 -11.53 17.72 14.60
C VAL A 428 -12.64 16.69 14.77
N SER A 429 -12.69 15.66 13.93
CA SER A 429 -13.72 14.62 13.96
C SER A 429 -13.27 13.37 14.74
N HIS A 430 -14.18 12.42 14.89
CA HIS A 430 -13.94 11.09 15.49
C HIS A 430 -13.51 10.03 14.45
N GLY A 431 -12.96 10.45 13.31
CA GLY A 431 -12.40 9.57 12.27
C GLY A 431 -13.14 9.62 10.93
N CYS A 432 -14.43 9.99 10.94
CA CYS A 432 -15.19 10.26 9.72
C CYS A 432 -14.73 11.56 9.02
N VAL A 433 -15.06 11.70 7.74
CA VAL A 433 -14.72 12.91 6.96
C VAL A 433 -15.97 13.78 6.82
N ARG A 434 -15.97 14.95 7.46
CA ARG A 434 -17.04 15.93 7.35
C ARG A 434 -16.84 16.80 6.11
N LEU A 435 -17.91 17.01 5.34
CA LEU A 435 -17.88 17.67 4.03
C LEU A 435 -18.28 19.15 4.13
N GLY A 436 -17.50 20.03 3.50
CA GLY A 436 -17.83 21.45 3.41
C GLY A 436 -18.97 21.76 2.43
N ASN A 437 -19.11 20.96 1.38
CA ASN A 437 -20.16 21.07 0.36
C ASN A 437 -20.74 19.69 0.00
N PRO A 438 -21.53 19.07 0.88
CA PRO A 438 -22.08 17.73 0.63
C PRO A 438 -23.05 17.67 -0.57
N GLU A 439 -23.87 18.68 -0.79
CA GLU A 439 -24.77 18.79 -1.95
C GLU A 439 -23.98 18.81 -3.26
N GLY A 440 -22.90 19.59 -3.32
CA GLY A 440 -22.00 19.58 -4.47
C GLY A 440 -21.35 18.22 -4.72
N LEU A 441 -21.03 17.45 -3.68
CA LEU A 441 -20.56 16.07 -3.85
C LEU A 441 -21.66 15.17 -4.43
N ALA A 442 -22.89 15.29 -3.93
CA ALA A 442 -24.02 14.54 -4.48
C ALA A 442 -24.22 14.87 -5.98
N LEU A 443 -24.24 16.15 -6.35
CA LEU A 443 -24.35 16.58 -7.75
C LEU A 443 -23.21 16.04 -8.61
N ALA A 444 -21.96 16.11 -8.10
CA ALA A 444 -20.80 15.61 -8.83
C ALA A 444 -20.84 14.09 -9.05
N LEU A 445 -21.44 13.32 -8.14
CA LEU A 445 -21.53 11.86 -8.25
C LEU A 445 -22.72 11.39 -9.10
N PHE A 446 -23.91 11.95 -8.86
CA PHE A 446 -25.16 11.56 -9.50
C PHE A 446 -25.41 12.28 -10.84
N GLY A 447 -24.83 13.47 -11.04
CA GLY A 447 -25.18 14.35 -12.14
C GLY A 447 -26.56 14.96 -11.95
N GLN A 448 -27.08 15.62 -12.99
CA GLN A 448 -28.46 16.12 -13.01
C GLN A 448 -29.42 14.97 -13.33
N SER A 449 -29.61 14.06 -12.38
CA SER A 449 -30.48 12.88 -12.49
C SER A 449 -31.70 13.00 -11.57
N ASP A 450 -32.69 12.13 -11.77
CA ASP A 450 -33.85 12.05 -10.89
C ASP A 450 -33.46 11.69 -9.45
N GLU A 451 -32.47 10.81 -9.27
CA GLU A 451 -31.92 10.49 -7.95
C GLU A 451 -31.30 11.71 -7.27
N TYR A 452 -30.59 12.57 -8.02
CA TYR A 452 -30.07 13.82 -7.47
C TYR A 452 -31.19 14.79 -7.07
N ASN A 453 -32.25 14.91 -7.89
CA ASN A 453 -33.39 15.75 -7.57
C ASN A 453 -34.05 15.31 -6.24
N THR A 454 -34.23 14.00 -6.05
CA THR A 454 -34.71 13.44 -4.77
C THR A 454 -33.76 13.78 -3.61
N ILE A 455 -32.44 13.67 -3.80
CA ILE A 455 -31.46 14.04 -2.77
C ILE A 455 -31.63 15.52 -2.38
N ASP A 456 -31.71 16.40 -3.37
CA ASP A 456 -31.80 17.84 -3.17
C ASP A 456 -33.09 18.24 -2.43
N GLU A 457 -34.22 17.68 -2.85
CA GLU A 457 -35.53 17.88 -2.21
C GLU A 457 -35.54 17.38 -0.76
N ASP A 458 -35.08 16.14 -0.53
CA ASP A 458 -35.08 15.53 0.81
C ASP A 458 -34.14 16.27 1.77
N MET A 459 -32.97 16.74 1.32
CA MET A 459 -32.04 17.52 2.16
C MET A 459 -32.68 18.84 2.66
N LYS A 460 -33.60 19.41 1.88
CA LYS A 460 -34.30 20.68 2.15
C LYS A 460 -35.63 20.49 2.88
N SER A 461 -36.09 19.25 3.08
CA SER A 461 -37.36 18.97 3.76
C SER A 461 -37.41 19.49 5.20
N ASP A 462 -38.53 20.15 5.53
CA ASP A 462 -38.87 20.60 6.89
C ASP A 462 -39.30 19.45 7.80
N ASN A 463 -39.69 18.30 7.22
CA ASN A 463 -40.03 17.08 7.95
C ASN A 463 -39.12 15.93 7.48
N PRO A 464 -37.85 15.91 7.91
CA PRO A 464 -36.83 15.02 7.35
C PRO A 464 -37.11 13.56 7.73
N ALA A 465 -37.28 12.71 6.72
CA ALA A 465 -37.29 11.26 6.84
C ALA A 465 -36.01 10.68 6.21
N PRO A 466 -35.44 9.57 6.74
CA PRO A 466 -34.27 8.95 6.14
C PRO A 466 -34.61 8.35 4.79
N THR A 467 -33.80 8.66 3.77
CA THR A 467 -33.95 8.12 2.41
C THR A 467 -32.63 7.50 1.97
N ASP A 468 -32.65 6.21 1.60
CA ASP A 468 -31.50 5.52 1.03
C ASP A 468 -31.58 5.56 -0.50
N ILE A 469 -30.52 6.03 -1.15
CA ILE A 469 -30.46 6.21 -2.61
C ILE A 469 -29.19 5.57 -3.14
N ASP A 470 -29.34 4.56 -3.99
CA ASP A 470 -28.24 3.87 -4.63
C ASP A 470 -27.55 4.77 -5.67
N LEU A 471 -26.22 4.72 -5.73
CA LEU A 471 -25.44 5.43 -6.73
C LEU A 471 -25.32 4.54 -7.99
N PRO A 472 -25.96 4.89 -9.13
CA PRO A 472 -25.97 4.01 -10.30
C PRO A 472 -24.55 3.75 -10.83
N ASN A 473 -23.75 4.82 -10.90
CA ASN A 473 -22.35 4.77 -11.28
C ASN A 473 -21.47 4.86 -10.04
N LYS A 474 -21.27 3.70 -9.39
CA LYS A 474 -20.40 3.57 -8.22
C LYS A 474 -19.04 4.22 -8.47
N THR A 475 -18.58 5.03 -7.53
CA THR A 475 -17.39 5.87 -7.71
C THR A 475 -16.31 5.51 -6.70
N ALA A 476 -15.07 5.30 -7.15
CA ALA A 476 -13.96 4.99 -6.26
C ALA A 476 -13.68 6.16 -5.29
N VAL A 477 -13.31 5.84 -4.05
CA VAL A 477 -12.89 6.81 -3.04
C VAL A 477 -11.53 6.43 -2.49
N TYR A 478 -10.63 7.41 -2.44
CA TYR A 478 -9.28 7.28 -1.92
C TYR A 478 -9.10 8.28 -0.78
N ILE A 479 -8.85 7.77 0.42
CA ILE A 479 -8.48 8.57 1.58
C ILE A 479 -6.99 8.38 1.81
N THR A 480 -6.23 9.43 1.54
CA THR A 480 -4.77 9.39 1.43
C THR A 480 -4.11 10.34 2.42
N TYR A 481 -2.81 10.13 2.64
CA TYR A 481 -1.98 10.97 3.49
C TYR A 481 -0.74 11.43 2.72
N THR A 482 -0.86 12.58 2.06
CA THR A 482 0.22 13.17 1.25
C THR A 482 0.56 14.55 1.77
N THR A 483 1.73 14.67 2.42
CA THR A 483 2.20 15.90 3.06
C THR A 483 3.10 16.76 2.17
N CYS A 484 3.59 16.24 1.04
CA CYS A 484 4.36 17.01 0.06
C CYS A 484 4.12 16.50 -1.37
N TRP A 485 3.90 17.43 -2.29
CA TRP A 485 3.63 17.18 -3.70
C TRP A 485 3.98 18.43 -4.53
N ALA A 486 4.12 18.29 -5.84
CA ALA A 486 4.18 19.44 -6.74
C ALA A 486 2.76 19.79 -7.22
N ASP A 487 2.39 21.07 -7.19
CA ASP A 487 1.13 21.52 -7.79
C ASP A 487 1.20 21.53 -9.33
N SER A 488 0.12 21.98 -9.98
CA SER A 488 0.02 22.02 -11.45
C SER A 488 1.06 22.94 -12.12
N THR A 489 1.68 23.85 -11.38
CA THR A 489 2.75 24.73 -11.86
C THR A 489 4.15 24.14 -11.62
N GLY A 490 4.23 23.00 -10.94
CA GLY A 490 5.48 22.35 -10.53
C GLY A 490 6.07 22.92 -9.24
N VAL A 491 5.37 23.83 -8.55
CA VAL A 491 5.80 24.36 -7.26
C VAL A 491 5.52 23.33 -6.18
N ILE A 492 6.51 23.09 -5.32
CA ILE A 492 6.39 22.14 -4.21
C ILE A 492 5.51 22.74 -3.12
N GLN A 493 4.44 22.02 -2.82
CA GLN A 493 3.51 22.29 -1.74
C GLN A 493 3.80 21.32 -0.59
N TYR A 494 3.61 21.79 0.64
CA TYR A 494 3.64 20.92 1.81
C TYR A 494 2.54 21.22 2.82
N ARG A 495 2.25 20.23 3.67
CA ARG A 495 1.30 20.32 4.79
C ARG A 495 1.92 19.74 6.07
N PRO A 496 1.49 20.23 7.25
CA PRO A 496 1.92 19.66 8.52
C PRO A 496 1.61 18.16 8.63
N ASP A 497 2.47 17.43 9.34
CA ASP A 497 2.30 16.00 9.63
C ASP A 497 1.34 15.78 10.81
N VAL A 498 0.06 16.06 10.56
CA VAL A 498 -1.02 16.07 11.57
C VAL A 498 -1.18 14.76 12.35
N TYR A 499 -0.83 13.62 11.74
CA TYR A 499 -0.89 12.28 12.32
C TYR A 499 0.49 11.67 12.56
N GLY A 500 1.60 12.41 12.47
CA GLY A 500 2.94 11.86 12.76
C GLY A 500 3.38 10.72 11.84
N LEU A 501 2.78 10.58 10.65
CA LEU A 501 3.06 9.44 9.77
C LEU A 501 4.35 9.63 8.97
N ASP A 502 4.77 10.88 8.74
CA ASP A 502 6.02 11.20 8.04
C ASP A 502 7.22 10.76 8.87
N ILE A 503 7.20 11.09 10.15
CA ILE A 503 8.29 10.77 11.08
C ILE A 503 8.39 9.26 11.34
N VAL A 504 7.25 8.55 11.47
CA VAL A 504 7.24 7.09 11.57
C VAL A 504 7.87 6.45 10.33
N LEU A 505 7.48 6.90 9.13
CA LEU A 505 8.06 6.38 7.89
C LEU A 505 9.57 6.66 7.82
N TYR A 506 9.97 7.89 8.09
CA TYR A 506 11.37 8.28 8.04
C TYR A 506 12.22 7.46 9.03
N ALA A 507 11.75 7.25 10.26
CA ALA A 507 12.48 6.44 11.25
C ALA A 507 12.68 4.98 10.79
N HIS A 508 11.67 4.37 10.15
CA HIS A 508 11.81 3.03 9.59
C HIS A 508 12.74 2.99 8.37
N MET A 509 12.70 4.01 7.51
CA MET A 509 13.63 4.13 6.39
C MET A 509 15.07 4.31 6.86
N ALA A 510 15.29 5.22 7.81
CA ALA A 510 16.58 5.53 8.40
C ALA A 510 17.25 4.25 8.92
N LYS A 511 16.57 3.40 9.69
CA LYS A 511 17.15 2.11 10.15
C LYS A 511 17.67 1.22 9.02
N ILE A 512 17.03 1.22 7.85
CA ILE A 512 17.48 0.40 6.72
C ILE A 512 18.64 1.07 5.99
N LEU A 513 18.62 2.41 5.88
CA LEU A 513 19.65 3.20 5.22
C LEU A 513 20.92 3.34 6.09
N ASP A 514 20.77 3.48 7.41
CA ASP A 514 21.83 3.67 8.41
C ASP A 514 22.45 2.35 8.90
N ASN A 515 21.81 1.19 8.66
CA ASN A 515 22.46 -0.11 8.82
C ASN A 515 23.64 -0.33 7.83
N VAL A 516 24.01 0.71 7.07
CA VAL A 516 25.24 0.78 6.27
C VAL A 516 26.23 1.88 6.75
N LYS A 517 25.86 2.85 7.61
CA LYS A 517 26.78 3.73 8.37
C LYS A 517 26.15 4.31 9.66
N PRO A 518 26.89 4.38 10.79
CA PRO A 518 26.36 4.85 12.06
C PRO A 518 26.40 6.38 12.12
N ASN A 519 25.23 7.04 12.15
CA ASN A 519 24.94 8.25 12.95
C ASN A 519 23.60 8.87 12.52
N VAL A 520 22.51 8.43 13.15
CA VAL A 520 21.33 9.29 13.30
C VAL A 520 21.57 10.17 14.52
N PRO A 521 21.47 11.50 14.43
CA PRO A 521 21.40 12.34 15.60
C PRO A 521 20.17 11.93 16.42
N THR A 522 20.41 11.49 17.65
CA THR A 522 19.38 11.35 18.67
C THR A 522 18.57 12.65 18.71
N LEU A 523 17.28 12.54 18.42
CA LEU A 523 16.33 13.61 18.72
C LEU A 523 16.38 13.75 20.24
N ALA A 524 16.98 14.85 20.72
CA ALA A 524 17.09 15.12 22.14
C ALA A 524 15.69 15.12 22.76
N ALA A 525 15.43 14.14 23.62
CA ALA A 525 14.30 14.17 24.53
C ALA A 525 14.44 15.41 25.43
N ARG A 526 13.42 16.26 25.43
CA ARG A 526 13.19 17.25 26.48
C ARG A 526 11.74 17.16 26.92
#